data_AF-A0A9E4ECL7-F1
#
_entry.id   AF-A0A9E4ECL7-F1
#
_cell.length_a   1.000
_cell.length_b   1.000
_cell.length_c   1.000
_cell.angle_alpha   90.00
_cell.angle_beta   90.00
_cell.angle_gamma   90.00
#
_symmetry.space_group_name_H-M   'P 1'
#
loop_
_entity.id
_entity.type
_entity.pdbx_description
1 polymer ?
#
loop_
_entity_poly.entity_id
_entity_poly.type
_entity_poly.pdbx_seq_one_letter_code
_entity_poly.pdbx_strand_id
1 'polypeptide(L)'
;MPYCSVCKIETDYEYDIALSNGDSLHYSCIILLQMRKHEIETALQKQKSQLILSLFVPNEGVAQDITSETDVEDLRATLEKVKSVLTGIYDHLPCWPPDWDERKRRVIRENGSICSHCDEEQDVYLLHDIPVFEGGTNELDTLRLVCAECYRGMYREVDMFGSFTLKPSQSEFSEQFADIQSAIDNDQRIRFEYKKPRAKRWTTRVVVPERFLNIPNNRESGETLCVEGFCELRQDTRVFALERMQALEVIED
;
A
#
# COMPACT_ATOMS: atom_id res chain seq x y z
N MET A 1 -20.78 -18.74 -0.99
CA MET A 1 -20.45 -17.31 -1.10
C MET A 1 -19.45 -16.98 -0.02
N PRO A 2 -18.40 -16.20 -0.30
CA PRO A 2 -17.48 -15.76 0.72
C PRO A 2 -18.20 -14.90 1.76
N TYR A 3 -17.67 -14.88 2.97
CA TYR A 3 -18.15 -14.04 4.06
C TYR A 3 -17.05 -13.06 4.41
N CYS A 4 -17.44 -11.83 4.75
CA CYS A 4 -16.50 -10.82 5.19
C CYS A 4 -15.76 -11.26 6.45
N SER A 5 -14.42 -11.17 6.42
CA SER A 5 -13.55 -11.59 7.52
C SER A 5 -13.84 -10.83 8.83
N VAL A 6 -14.37 -9.61 8.75
CA VAL A 6 -14.69 -8.74 9.88
C VAL A 6 -16.12 -8.92 10.39
N CYS A 7 -17.13 -8.66 9.57
CA CYS A 7 -18.53 -8.61 10.02
C CYS A 7 -19.28 -9.95 9.88
N LYS A 8 -18.69 -10.94 9.21
CA LYS A 8 -19.29 -12.26 8.94
C LYS A 8 -20.60 -12.23 8.14
N ILE A 9 -20.85 -11.13 7.42
CA ILE A 9 -21.98 -10.98 6.48
C ILE A 9 -21.50 -11.37 5.08
N GLU A 10 -22.42 -11.85 4.24
CA GLU A 10 -22.13 -12.21 2.84
C GLU A 10 -21.60 -11.00 2.04
N THR A 11 -20.68 -11.31 1.14
CA THR A 11 -20.02 -10.37 0.21
C THR A 11 -20.76 -10.37 -1.12
N ASP A 12 -21.07 -9.19 -1.67
CA ASP A 12 -21.78 -9.03 -2.93
C ASP A 12 -20.87 -8.81 -4.15
N TYR A 13 -19.54 -8.95 -3.95
CA TYR A 13 -18.46 -8.91 -4.95
C TYR A 13 -18.26 -7.56 -5.65
N GLU A 14 -19.27 -6.70 -5.73
CA GLU A 14 -19.18 -5.45 -6.50
C GLU A 14 -18.28 -4.39 -5.82
N TYR A 15 -18.13 -4.45 -4.49
CA TYR A 15 -17.32 -3.50 -3.71
C TYR A 15 -16.45 -4.15 -2.62
N ASP A 16 -16.20 -5.45 -2.75
CA ASP A 16 -15.47 -6.24 -1.76
C ASP A 16 -14.01 -6.40 -2.14
N ILE A 17 -13.13 -6.29 -1.15
CA ILE A 17 -11.69 -6.49 -1.30
C ILE A 17 -11.42 -7.99 -1.17
N ALA A 18 -10.85 -8.59 -2.21
CA ALA A 18 -10.28 -9.94 -2.15
C ALA A 18 -8.89 -9.88 -1.51
N LEU A 19 -8.68 -10.64 -0.43
CA LEU A 19 -7.40 -10.72 0.28
C LEU A 19 -6.53 -11.85 -0.30
N SER A 20 -5.21 -11.73 -0.19
CA SER A 20 -4.25 -12.72 -0.70
C SER A 20 -4.35 -14.10 -0.02
N ASN A 21 -4.94 -14.17 1.17
CA ASN A 21 -5.20 -15.43 1.86
C ASN A 21 -6.50 -16.14 1.40
N GLY A 22 -7.22 -15.57 0.43
CA GLY A 22 -8.49 -16.09 -0.08
C GLY A 22 -9.73 -15.62 0.69
N ASP A 23 -9.56 -14.81 1.74
CA ASP A 23 -10.66 -14.17 2.43
C ASP A 23 -11.23 -13.00 1.62
N SER A 24 -12.40 -12.51 2.05
CA SER A 24 -13.04 -11.34 1.48
C SER A 24 -13.34 -10.32 2.56
N LEU A 25 -13.38 -9.05 2.20
CA LEU A 25 -13.53 -7.94 3.14
C LEU A 25 -14.40 -6.83 2.54
N HIS A 26 -15.47 -6.45 3.23
CA HIS A 26 -16.22 -5.27 2.82
C HIS A 26 -15.35 -4.01 2.97
N TYR A 27 -15.35 -3.16 1.95
CA TYR A 27 -14.68 -1.86 1.99
C TYR A 27 -15.17 -0.97 3.17
N SER A 28 -16.44 -1.08 3.54
CA SER A 28 -16.99 -0.38 4.71
C SER A 28 -16.40 -0.86 6.03
N CYS A 29 -16.08 -2.17 6.15
CA CYS A 29 -15.55 -2.75 7.38
C CYS A 29 -14.13 -2.25 7.68
N ILE A 30 -13.27 -2.18 6.67
CA ILE A 30 -11.90 -1.67 6.84
C ILE A 30 -11.88 -0.19 7.21
N ILE A 31 -12.77 0.62 6.60
CA ILE A 31 -12.93 2.04 6.95
C ILE A 31 -13.38 2.19 8.41
N LEU A 32 -14.39 1.44 8.84
CA LEU A 32 -14.88 1.53 10.22
C LEU A 32 -13.81 1.16 11.25
N LEU A 33 -12.98 0.15 10.96
CA LEU A 33 -11.84 -0.20 11.81
C LEU A 33 -10.79 0.92 11.86
N GLN A 34 -10.46 1.53 10.72
CA GLN A 34 -9.52 2.66 10.65
C GLN A 34 -10.03 3.89 11.40
N MET A 35 -11.31 4.23 11.23
CA MET A 35 -11.95 5.34 11.95
C MET A 35 -11.91 5.09 13.45
N ARG A 36 -12.29 3.89 13.89
CA ARG A 36 -12.25 3.52 15.31
C ARG A 36 -10.84 3.58 15.89
N LYS A 37 -9.82 3.12 15.15
CA LYS A 37 -8.41 3.27 15.54
C LYS A 37 -8.07 4.75 15.75
N HIS A 38 -8.41 5.60 14.79
CA HIS A 38 -8.10 7.03 14.84
C HIS A 38 -8.82 7.75 15.99
N GLU A 39 -10.08 7.42 16.25
CA GLU A 39 -10.86 7.96 17.38
C GLU A 39 -10.19 7.65 18.72
N ILE A 40 -9.77 6.40 18.91
CA ILE A 40 -9.10 5.96 20.15
C ILE A 40 -7.72 6.64 20.30
N GLU A 41 -6.93 6.71 19.22
CA GLU A 41 -5.63 7.41 19.22
C GLU A 41 -5.79 8.89 19.58
N THR A 42 -6.81 9.54 19.01
CA THR A 42 -7.13 10.95 19.29
C THR A 42 -7.56 11.15 20.75
N ALA A 43 -8.38 10.25 21.29
CA ALA A 43 -8.78 10.29 22.69
C ALA A 43 -7.58 10.16 23.64
N LEU A 44 -6.70 9.19 23.39
CA LEU A 44 -5.47 8.99 24.17
C LEU A 44 -4.50 10.18 24.06
N GLN A 45 -4.38 10.79 22.87
CA GLN A 45 -3.53 11.96 22.66
C GLN A 45 -4.06 13.21 23.37
N LYS A 46 -5.38 13.42 23.35
CA LYS A 46 -6.04 14.52 24.08
C LYS A 46 -5.76 14.39 25.58
N GLN A 47 -5.88 13.18 26.11
CA GLN A 47 -5.63 12.92 27.53
C GLN A 47 -4.16 13.18 27.91
N LYS A 48 -3.20 12.72 27.09
CA LYS A 48 -1.77 13.01 27.29
C LYS A 48 -1.50 14.52 27.31
N SER A 49 -2.16 15.27 26.41
CA SER A 49 -2.02 16.73 26.33
C SER A 49 -2.59 17.43 27.56
N GLN A 50 -3.73 16.96 28.07
CA GLN A 50 -4.35 17.48 29.30
C GLN A 50 -3.46 17.23 30.54
N LEU A 51 -2.86 16.04 30.65
CA LEU A 51 -1.90 15.70 31.71
C LEU A 51 -0.64 16.57 31.66
N ILE A 52 -0.13 16.87 30.47
CA ILE A 52 1.01 17.78 30.31
C ILE A 52 0.63 19.19 30.78
N LEU A 53 -0.52 19.71 30.35
CA LEU A 53 -0.98 21.06 30.72
C LEU A 53 -1.19 21.23 32.23
N SER A 54 -1.69 20.20 32.93
CA SER A 54 -1.90 20.25 34.38
C SER A 54 -0.60 20.29 35.20
N LEU A 55 0.53 19.88 34.63
CA LEU A 55 1.85 20.00 35.26
C LEU A 55 2.40 21.43 35.25
N PHE A 56 1.89 22.31 34.37
CA PHE A 56 2.42 23.67 34.15
C PHE A 56 1.49 24.79 34.63
N VAL A 57 0.26 24.50 35.05
CA VAL A 57 -0.71 25.50 35.51
C VAL A 57 -1.22 25.13 36.91
N PRO A 58 -1.02 25.97 37.95
CA PRO A 58 -1.66 25.79 39.25
C PRO A 58 -3.18 25.93 39.07
N ASN A 59 -3.90 24.84 39.35
CA ASN A 59 -5.29 24.69 38.96
C ASN A 59 -6.23 25.36 39.98
N GLU A 60 -6.55 26.64 39.79
CA GLU A 60 -7.78 27.23 40.36
C GLU A 60 -8.91 27.08 39.33
N GLY A 61 -9.71 26.01 39.46
CA GLY A 61 -11.08 26.02 38.95
C GLY A 61 -11.46 25.12 37.77
N VAL A 62 -10.64 24.14 37.35
CA VAL A 62 -11.10 23.16 36.34
C VAL A 62 -11.35 21.79 37.00
N ALA A 63 -12.57 21.64 37.51
CA ALA A 63 -13.11 20.34 37.85
C ALA A 63 -13.66 19.65 36.59
N GLN A 64 -13.12 18.45 36.34
CA GLN A 64 -13.77 17.28 35.75
C GLN A 64 -14.03 17.27 34.24
N ASP A 65 -13.01 16.81 33.51
CA ASP A 65 -13.19 15.68 32.58
C ASP A 65 -11.88 14.88 32.48
N ILE A 66 -11.34 14.50 33.65
CA ILE A 66 -10.19 13.60 33.72
C ILE A 66 -10.76 12.20 33.60
N THR A 67 -10.65 11.61 32.40
CA THR A 67 -10.93 10.19 32.16
C THR A 67 -10.16 9.37 33.18
N SER A 68 -10.83 8.41 33.83
CA SER A 68 -10.22 7.64 34.91
C SER A 68 -9.06 6.81 34.37
N GLU A 69 -8.04 6.53 35.18
CA GLU A 69 -6.88 5.72 34.76
C GLU A 69 -7.32 4.35 34.19
N THR A 70 -8.40 3.79 34.73
CA THR A 70 -9.05 2.58 34.21
C THR A 70 -9.61 2.75 32.80
N ASP A 71 -10.24 3.89 32.47
CA ASP A 71 -10.77 4.15 31.11
C ASP A 71 -9.63 4.21 30.06
N VAL A 72 -8.45 4.66 30.48
CA VAL A 72 -7.28 4.82 29.63
C VAL A 72 -6.64 3.49 29.33
N GLU A 73 -6.52 2.64 30.34
CA GLU A 73 -6.08 1.26 30.18
C GLU A 73 -7.03 0.49 29.25
N ASP A 74 -8.35 0.67 29.41
CA ASP A 74 -9.37 0.08 28.55
C ASP A 74 -9.28 0.58 27.09
N LEU A 75 -9.06 1.88 26.90
CA LEU A 75 -8.83 2.46 25.57
C LEU A 75 -7.55 1.91 24.92
N ARG A 76 -6.46 1.80 25.67
CA ARG A 76 -5.20 1.19 25.18
C ARG A 76 -5.40 -0.27 24.80
N ALA A 77 -6.06 -1.05 25.66
CA ALA A 77 -6.36 -2.45 25.37
C ALA A 77 -7.26 -2.60 24.12
N THR A 78 -8.22 -1.70 23.94
CA THR A 78 -9.07 -1.65 22.74
C THR A 78 -8.26 -1.27 21.50
N LEU A 79 -7.36 -0.28 21.61
CA LEU A 79 -6.50 0.13 20.51
C LEU A 79 -5.62 -1.04 20.03
N GLU A 80 -5.00 -1.78 20.96
CA GLU A 80 -4.16 -2.93 20.61
C GLU A 80 -4.97 -4.03 19.90
N LYS A 81 -6.20 -4.29 20.34
CA LYS A 81 -7.10 -5.23 19.65
C LYS A 81 -7.42 -4.76 18.23
N VAL A 82 -7.78 -3.49 18.05
CA VAL A 82 -8.09 -2.93 16.73
C VAL A 82 -6.88 -2.97 15.81
N LYS A 83 -5.69 -2.61 16.32
CA LYS A 83 -4.43 -2.69 15.58
C LYS A 83 -4.12 -4.12 15.16
N SER A 84 -4.27 -5.10 16.06
CA SER A 84 -4.06 -6.51 15.75
C SER A 84 -4.97 -7.01 14.62
N VAL A 85 -6.26 -6.63 14.64
CA VAL A 85 -7.19 -6.96 13.55
C VAL A 85 -6.78 -6.28 12.23
N LEU A 86 -6.44 -4.99 12.28
CA LEU A 86 -6.00 -4.25 11.09
C LEU A 86 -4.71 -4.83 10.51
N THR A 87 -3.73 -5.19 11.33
CA THR A 87 -2.48 -5.81 10.88
C THR A 87 -2.76 -7.11 10.13
N GLY A 88 -3.59 -8.01 10.68
CA GLY A 88 -3.93 -9.26 10.00
C GLY A 88 -4.67 -9.07 8.67
N ILE A 89 -5.45 -7.99 8.53
CA ILE A 89 -6.04 -7.60 7.24
C ILE A 89 -4.96 -7.07 6.29
N TYR A 90 -4.12 -6.17 6.78
CA TYR A 90 -3.07 -5.49 6.03
C TYR A 90 -2.00 -6.45 5.51
N ASP A 91 -1.69 -7.52 6.24
CA ASP A 91 -0.79 -8.60 5.83
C ASP A 91 -1.22 -9.22 4.50
N HIS A 92 -2.53 -9.27 4.23
CA HIS A 92 -3.09 -9.87 3.04
C HIS A 92 -3.74 -8.87 2.08
N LEU A 93 -3.54 -7.58 2.31
CA LEU A 93 -4.12 -6.55 1.47
C LEU A 93 -3.47 -6.61 0.07
N PRO A 94 -4.26 -6.60 -1.03
CA PRO A 94 -3.79 -6.67 -2.41
C PRO A 94 -3.02 -5.41 -2.89
N CYS A 95 -2.61 -4.56 -1.95
CA CYS A 95 -1.91 -3.31 -2.17
C CYS A 95 -1.11 -2.93 -0.92
N TRP A 96 -0.40 -1.80 -0.98
CA TRP A 96 0.42 -1.30 0.12
C TRP A 96 -0.45 -0.90 1.30
N PRO A 97 -0.23 -1.46 2.49
CA PRO A 97 -1.10 -1.21 3.62
C PRO A 97 -0.85 0.18 4.22
N PRO A 98 -1.88 0.82 4.80
CA PRO A 98 -1.76 2.13 5.45
C PRO A 98 -0.77 2.20 6.63
N ASP A 99 -0.29 1.06 7.13
CA ASP A 99 0.68 0.98 8.22
C ASP A 99 2.12 0.72 7.75
N TRP A 100 2.42 0.92 6.46
CA TRP A 100 3.73 0.63 5.86
C TRP A 100 4.92 1.27 6.59
N ASP A 101 4.79 2.52 7.03
CA ASP A 101 5.82 3.19 7.83
C ASP A 101 6.05 2.54 9.21
N GLU A 102 5.00 1.99 9.83
CA GLU A 102 5.15 1.21 11.05
C GLU A 102 5.87 -0.11 10.75
N ARG A 103 5.54 -0.78 9.64
CA ARG A 103 6.25 -1.99 9.19
C ARG A 103 7.73 -1.70 8.98
N LYS A 104 8.08 -0.64 8.24
CA LYS A 104 9.46 -0.20 8.04
C LYS A 104 10.18 0.04 9.37
N ARG A 105 9.54 0.77 10.30
CA ARG A 105 10.10 1.03 11.64
C ARG A 105 10.32 -0.25 12.44
N ARG A 106 9.46 -1.27 12.28
CA ARG A 106 9.63 -2.58 12.93
C ARG A 106 10.82 -3.34 12.36
N VAL A 107 10.93 -3.45 11.04
CA VAL A 107 12.08 -4.12 10.39
C VAL A 107 13.40 -3.44 10.74
N ILE A 108 13.44 -2.09 10.75
CA ILE A 108 14.63 -1.34 11.19
C ILE A 108 14.97 -1.61 12.66
N ARG A 109 13.97 -1.76 13.54
CA ARG A 109 14.21 -2.05 14.96
C ARG A 109 14.80 -3.45 15.16
N GLU A 110 14.43 -4.40 14.31
CA GLU A 110 14.88 -5.79 14.36
C GLU A 110 16.26 -5.99 13.72
N ASN A 111 16.49 -5.37 12.54
CA ASN A 111 17.66 -5.64 11.69
C ASN A 111 18.65 -4.45 11.61
N GLY A 112 18.34 -3.32 12.22
CA GLY A 112 19.05 -2.06 12.01
C GLY A 112 18.70 -1.42 10.65
N SER A 113 19.28 -0.26 10.37
CA SER A 113 19.13 0.42 9.07
C SER A 113 20.13 -0.13 8.04
N ILE A 114 20.23 -1.46 7.95
CA ILE A 114 21.23 -2.16 7.15
C ILE A 114 20.59 -2.65 5.86
N CYS A 115 21.26 -2.40 4.73
CA CYS A 115 20.79 -2.90 3.44
C CYS A 115 21.01 -4.41 3.31
N SER A 116 19.96 -5.16 2.98
CA SER A 116 19.99 -6.61 2.75
C SER A 116 20.83 -7.06 1.53
N HIS A 117 21.33 -6.13 0.70
CA HIS A 117 22.14 -6.45 -0.49
C HIS A 117 23.62 -6.13 -0.35
N CYS A 118 23.97 -4.99 0.26
CA CYS A 118 25.36 -4.57 0.43
C CYS A 118 25.85 -4.63 1.88
N ASP A 119 24.98 -4.94 2.83
CA ASP A 119 25.25 -5.00 4.27
C ASP A 119 25.76 -3.68 4.88
N GLU A 120 25.59 -2.55 4.18
CA GLU A 120 25.96 -1.22 4.69
C GLU A 120 24.81 -0.54 5.44
N GLU A 121 25.16 0.19 6.52
CA GLU A 121 24.23 1.05 7.24
C GLU A 121 23.94 2.32 6.42
N GLN A 122 22.70 2.48 5.96
CA GLN A 122 22.29 3.57 5.08
C GLN A 122 20.83 3.96 5.31
N ASP A 123 20.38 5.01 4.63
CA ASP A 123 18.93 5.25 4.44
C ASP A 123 18.37 4.17 3.50
N VAL A 124 17.43 3.38 4.03
CA VAL A 124 16.90 2.17 3.41
C VAL A 124 15.44 2.33 3.04
N TYR A 125 15.03 1.69 1.96
CA TYR A 125 13.66 1.49 1.55
C TYR A 125 13.17 0.13 2.04
N LEU A 126 11.89 0.02 2.37
CA LEU A 126 11.23 -1.25 2.65
C LEU A 126 10.63 -1.75 1.35
N LEU A 127 11.02 -2.95 0.92
CA LEU A 127 10.56 -3.58 -0.31
C LEU A 127 10.04 -4.96 0.00
N HIS A 128 9.11 -5.45 -0.80
CA HIS A 128 8.76 -6.86 -0.79
C HIS A 128 9.89 -7.71 -1.40
N ASP A 129 10.10 -8.89 -0.85
CA ASP A 129 10.92 -9.93 -1.47
C ASP A 129 10.23 -10.52 -2.70
N ILE A 130 8.93 -10.78 -2.56
CA ILE A 130 8.02 -11.15 -3.64
C ILE A 130 6.95 -10.04 -3.73
N PRO A 131 6.84 -9.31 -4.83
CA PRO A 131 5.81 -8.28 -4.98
C PRO A 131 4.39 -8.81 -4.76
N VAL A 132 3.49 -7.97 -4.22
CA VAL A 132 2.10 -8.37 -3.92
C VAL A 132 1.35 -8.90 -5.15
N PHE A 133 1.58 -8.31 -6.33
CA PHE A 133 0.95 -8.75 -7.58
C PHE A 133 1.50 -10.11 -8.09
N GLU A 134 2.61 -10.59 -7.56
CA GLU A 134 3.17 -11.94 -7.81
C GLU A 134 2.71 -12.97 -6.78
N GLY A 135 1.80 -12.59 -5.88
CA GLY A 135 1.33 -13.42 -4.77
C GLY A 135 2.17 -13.27 -3.50
N GLY A 136 2.97 -12.21 -3.40
CA GLY A 136 3.58 -11.81 -2.14
C GLY A 136 2.54 -11.32 -1.13
N THR A 137 2.90 -11.37 0.15
CA THR A 137 2.12 -10.78 1.25
C THR A 137 2.80 -9.53 1.76
N ASN A 138 2.12 -8.74 2.57
CA ASN A 138 2.74 -7.61 3.25
C ASN A 138 3.38 -8.01 4.58
N GLU A 139 3.32 -9.29 4.99
CA GLU A 139 3.86 -9.81 6.25
C GLU A 139 5.33 -9.41 6.44
N LEU A 140 5.77 -9.15 7.68
CA LEU A 140 7.11 -8.58 7.91
C LEU A 140 8.27 -9.45 7.43
N ASP A 141 8.07 -10.77 7.43
CA ASP A 141 9.06 -11.75 6.98
C ASP A 141 9.22 -11.80 5.47
N THR A 142 8.31 -11.20 4.70
CA THR A 142 8.41 -11.04 3.25
C THR A 142 8.98 -9.68 2.85
N LEU A 143 9.41 -8.86 3.81
CA LEU A 143 9.92 -7.51 3.57
C LEU A 143 11.42 -7.41 3.86
N ARG A 144 12.12 -6.69 2.99
CA ARG A 144 13.56 -6.43 3.07
C ARG A 144 13.89 -4.94 3.04
N LEU A 145 15.02 -4.59 3.64
CA LEU A 145 15.56 -3.23 3.63
C LEU A 145 16.61 -3.08 2.54
N VAL A 146 16.44 -2.13 1.62
CA VAL A 146 17.36 -1.94 0.49
C VAL A 146 17.76 -0.48 0.37
N CYS A 147 19.05 -0.18 0.24
CA CYS A 147 19.52 1.20 0.06
C CYS A 147 19.22 1.74 -1.33
N ALA A 148 19.26 3.06 -1.48
CA ALA A 148 19.00 3.75 -2.75
C ALA A 148 19.92 3.30 -3.91
N GLU A 149 21.15 2.89 -3.60
CA GLU A 149 22.12 2.47 -4.61
C GLU A 149 21.85 1.06 -5.13
N CYS A 150 21.73 0.08 -4.21
CA CYS A 150 21.35 -1.29 -4.56
C CYS A 150 20.02 -1.32 -5.30
N TYR A 151 19.06 -0.53 -4.83
CA TYR A 151 17.77 -0.39 -5.50
C TYR A 151 17.90 0.07 -6.96
N ARG A 152 18.65 1.16 -7.21
CA ARG A 152 18.87 1.66 -8.58
C ARG A 152 19.63 0.66 -9.45
N GLY A 153 20.50 -0.15 -8.84
CA GLY A 153 21.22 -1.24 -9.51
C GLY A 153 20.29 -2.31 -10.07
N MET A 154 19.24 -2.68 -9.34
CA MET A 154 18.25 -3.69 -9.76
C MET A 154 17.57 -3.38 -11.10
N TYR A 155 17.48 -2.10 -11.50
CA TYR A 155 16.84 -1.68 -12.76
C TYR A 155 17.83 -1.46 -13.91
N ARG A 156 19.14 -1.46 -13.65
CA ARG A 156 20.18 -1.29 -14.68
C ARG A 156 20.62 -2.61 -15.28
N GLU A 157 20.56 -3.69 -14.52
CA GLU A 157 20.77 -5.05 -15.02
C GLU A 157 19.42 -5.63 -15.40
N VAL A 158 19.11 -5.58 -16.70
CA VAL A 158 17.83 -5.99 -17.29
C VAL A 158 17.51 -7.50 -17.09
N ASP A 159 18.40 -8.27 -16.48
CA ASP A 159 18.33 -9.73 -16.45
C ASP A 159 18.11 -10.37 -15.06
N MET A 160 17.98 -9.60 -13.96
CA MET A 160 17.87 -10.22 -12.62
C MET A 160 16.43 -10.51 -12.17
N PHE A 161 15.43 -9.89 -12.80
CA PHE A 161 14.03 -10.28 -12.69
C PHE A 161 13.62 -11.01 -13.97
N GLY A 162 14.07 -12.26 -14.06
CA GLY A 162 13.84 -13.12 -15.22
C GLY A 162 12.37 -13.15 -15.62
N SER A 163 12.13 -13.17 -16.95
CA SER A 163 10.88 -13.52 -17.64
C SER A 163 9.73 -13.85 -16.67
N PHE A 164 8.95 -12.83 -16.33
CA PHE A 164 7.87 -12.92 -15.37
C PHE A 164 6.71 -13.75 -15.95
N THR A 165 6.48 -14.95 -15.43
CA THR A 165 5.18 -15.63 -15.55
C THR A 165 4.34 -15.29 -14.33
N LEU A 166 3.38 -14.39 -14.51
CA LEU A 166 2.58 -13.78 -13.46
C LEU A 166 1.39 -14.65 -13.05
N LYS A 167 1.05 -14.68 -11.75
CA LYS A 167 -0.20 -15.26 -11.24
C LYS A 167 -1.17 -14.13 -10.90
N PRO A 168 -2.25 -13.91 -11.69
CA PRO A 168 -3.10 -12.71 -11.62
C PRO A 168 -3.95 -12.51 -10.35
N SER A 169 -3.99 -13.46 -9.42
CA SER A 169 -5.18 -13.64 -8.58
C SER A 169 -5.37 -12.69 -7.39
N GLN A 170 -4.49 -11.68 -7.15
CA GLN A 170 -4.44 -11.01 -5.84
C GLN A 170 -4.13 -9.51 -5.81
N SER A 171 -4.39 -8.73 -6.88
CA SER A 171 -4.29 -7.25 -6.82
C SER A 171 -5.59 -6.53 -7.20
N GLU A 172 -5.84 -5.33 -6.65
CA GLU A 172 -6.92 -4.42 -7.13
C GLU A 172 -6.74 -4.04 -8.60
N PHE A 173 -5.52 -4.22 -9.13
CA PHE A 173 -5.17 -4.00 -10.53
C PHE A 173 -5.17 -5.29 -11.35
N SER A 174 -5.63 -6.43 -10.81
CA SER A 174 -5.51 -7.74 -11.47
C SER A 174 -6.08 -7.77 -12.88
N GLU A 175 -7.24 -7.14 -13.11
CA GLU A 175 -7.85 -7.00 -14.43
C GLU A 175 -7.01 -6.10 -15.35
N GLN A 176 -6.70 -4.87 -14.92
CA GLN A 176 -5.86 -3.94 -15.70
C GLN A 176 -4.48 -4.53 -16.03
N PHE A 177 -3.91 -5.26 -15.08
CA PHE A 177 -2.63 -5.93 -15.21
C PHE A 177 -2.71 -7.04 -16.24
N ALA A 178 -3.73 -7.91 -16.16
CA ALA A 178 -3.94 -8.99 -17.12
C ALA A 178 -4.15 -8.44 -18.55
N ASP A 179 -4.93 -7.37 -18.69
CA ASP A 179 -5.18 -6.71 -19.98
C ASP A 179 -3.89 -6.13 -20.57
N ILE A 180 -3.10 -5.41 -19.76
CA ILE A 180 -1.82 -4.83 -20.22
C ILE A 180 -0.79 -5.94 -20.50
N GLN A 181 -0.73 -7.00 -19.68
CA GLN A 181 0.17 -8.13 -19.94
C GLN A 181 -0.19 -8.83 -21.24
N SER A 182 -1.48 -9.08 -21.47
CA SER A 182 -1.97 -9.61 -22.75
C SER A 182 -1.60 -8.69 -23.91
N ALA A 183 -1.71 -7.37 -23.74
CA ALA A 183 -1.31 -6.42 -24.77
C ALA A 183 0.20 -6.44 -25.05
N ILE A 184 1.05 -6.59 -24.02
CA ILE A 184 2.50 -6.77 -24.18
C ILE A 184 2.79 -8.06 -24.95
N ASP A 185 2.19 -9.18 -24.54
CA ASP A 185 2.46 -10.49 -25.12
C ASP A 185 2.03 -10.61 -26.59
N ASN A 186 1.04 -9.81 -27.00
CA ASN A 186 0.49 -9.80 -28.35
C ASN A 186 0.92 -8.57 -29.17
N ASP A 187 1.87 -7.76 -28.69
CA ASP A 187 2.31 -6.52 -29.34
C ASP A 187 1.16 -5.54 -29.69
N GLN A 188 0.13 -5.49 -28.83
CA GLN A 188 -1.08 -4.68 -29.02
C GLN A 188 -0.96 -3.31 -28.36
N ARG A 189 -1.80 -2.37 -28.80
CA ARG A 189 -1.87 -1.02 -28.23
C ARG A 189 -2.85 -0.99 -27.06
N ILE A 190 -2.56 -0.18 -26.05
CA ILE A 190 -3.49 0.12 -24.97
C ILE A 190 -3.91 1.59 -25.02
N ARG A 191 -5.19 1.85 -24.77
CA ARG A 191 -5.74 3.18 -24.54
C ARG A 191 -6.25 3.28 -23.12
N PHE A 192 -5.97 4.41 -22.49
CA PHE A 192 -6.45 4.68 -21.13
C PHE A 192 -6.55 6.19 -20.87
N GLU A 193 -7.37 6.56 -19.91
CA GLU A 193 -7.35 7.90 -19.33
C GLU A 193 -6.30 7.99 -18.22
N TYR A 194 -5.49 9.06 -18.23
CA TYR A 194 -4.41 9.24 -17.26
C TYR A 194 -4.49 10.58 -16.55
N LYS A 195 -4.44 10.56 -15.21
CA LYS A 195 -4.42 11.77 -14.37
C LYS A 195 -3.05 12.00 -13.74
N LYS A 196 -2.37 13.07 -14.14
CA LYS A 196 -1.12 13.49 -13.47
C LYS A 196 -1.44 14.05 -12.07
N PRO A 197 -0.51 13.94 -11.08
CA PRO A 197 -0.75 14.38 -9.69
C PRO A 197 -1.24 15.82 -9.51
N ARG A 198 -0.82 16.75 -10.39
CA ARG A 198 -1.23 18.16 -10.35
C ARG A 198 -2.20 18.55 -11.47
N ALA A 199 -2.66 17.59 -12.26
CA ALA A 199 -3.58 17.87 -13.36
C ALA A 199 -5.02 17.91 -12.86
N LYS A 200 -5.75 18.95 -13.26
CA LYS A 200 -7.20 19.09 -13.00
C LYS A 200 -8.06 18.21 -13.90
N ARG A 201 -7.51 17.70 -15.01
CA ARG A 201 -8.23 16.94 -16.03
C ARG A 201 -7.51 15.63 -16.33
N TRP A 202 -8.29 14.61 -16.62
CA TRP A 202 -7.84 13.38 -17.24
C TRP A 202 -7.36 13.67 -18.67
N THR A 203 -6.46 12.85 -19.18
CA THR A 203 -6.07 12.91 -20.58
C THR A 203 -5.88 11.52 -21.13
N THR A 204 -6.50 11.24 -22.26
CA THR A 204 -6.35 9.98 -22.97
C THR A 204 -4.91 9.78 -23.44
N ARG A 205 -4.42 8.56 -23.32
CA ARG A 205 -3.13 8.07 -23.80
C ARG A 205 -3.39 6.86 -24.67
N VAL A 206 -2.58 6.72 -25.72
CA VAL A 206 -2.41 5.49 -26.48
C VAL A 206 -0.93 5.14 -26.36
N VAL A 207 -0.66 3.91 -25.93
CA VAL A 207 0.68 3.43 -25.61
C VAL A 207 0.84 2.04 -26.20
N VAL A 208 2.00 1.77 -26.78
CA VAL A 208 2.47 0.40 -27.04
C VAL A 208 3.21 -0.03 -25.78
N PRO A 209 2.62 -0.87 -24.91
CA PRO A 209 3.25 -1.28 -23.66
C PRO A 209 4.40 -2.24 -23.96
N GLU A 210 5.51 -2.10 -23.24
CA GLU A 210 6.71 -2.94 -23.43
C GLU A 210 6.94 -3.84 -22.22
N ARG A 211 6.78 -3.32 -21.01
CA ARG A 211 6.98 -4.07 -19.76
C ARG A 211 6.38 -3.36 -18.55
N PHE A 212 6.20 -4.11 -17.47
CA PHE A 212 5.92 -3.55 -16.15
C PHE A 212 7.21 -3.14 -15.42
N LEU A 213 7.08 -2.13 -14.56
CA LEU A 213 8.13 -1.61 -13.69
C LEU A 213 7.53 -1.26 -12.33
N ASN A 214 8.26 -1.51 -11.25
CA ASN A 214 8.00 -0.87 -9.97
C ASN A 214 8.89 0.37 -9.85
N ILE A 215 8.30 1.51 -9.48
CA ILE A 215 9.05 2.76 -9.28
C ILE A 215 8.86 3.23 -7.83
N PRO A 216 9.93 3.53 -7.07
CA PRO A 216 9.79 4.13 -5.74
C PRO A 216 9.14 5.48 -5.88
N ASN A 217 8.20 5.77 -5.00
CA ASN A 217 7.68 7.11 -4.89
C ASN A 217 8.34 7.83 -3.68
N ASN A 218 8.44 9.16 -3.80
CA ASN A 218 8.97 10.01 -2.72
C ASN A 218 7.96 10.24 -1.58
N ARG A 219 6.83 9.53 -1.57
CA ARG A 219 5.87 9.55 -0.47
C ARG A 219 6.13 8.31 0.39
N GLU A 220 6.97 8.45 1.41
CA GLU A 220 6.94 7.54 2.56
C GLU A 220 7.03 6.03 2.18
N SER A 221 8.09 5.68 1.45
CA SER A 221 8.58 4.30 1.25
C SER A 221 7.69 3.30 0.50
N GLY A 222 6.85 3.74 -0.44
CA GLY A 222 6.13 2.84 -1.35
C GLY A 222 6.76 2.69 -2.75
N GLU A 223 6.59 1.54 -3.39
CA GLU A 223 6.73 1.41 -4.85
C GLU A 223 5.37 1.61 -5.54
N THR A 224 5.41 2.07 -6.78
CA THR A 224 4.25 2.26 -7.64
C THR A 224 4.40 1.36 -8.85
N LEU A 225 3.47 0.42 -9.01
CA LEU A 225 3.40 -0.42 -10.20
C LEU A 225 3.06 0.48 -11.40
N CYS A 226 3.92 0.38 -12.40
CA CYS A 226 3.87 1.17 -13.61
C CYS A 226 4.02 0.28 -14.84
N VAL A 227 3.53 0.76 -15.96
CA VAL A 227 3.85 0.21 -17.29
C VAL A 227 4.74 1.20 -18.03
N GLU A 228 5.82 0.69 -18.60
CA GLU A 228 6.67 1.39 -19.56
C GLU A 228 6.22 1.04 -20.98
N GLY A 229 6.21 2.04 -21.85
CA GLY A 229 5.91 1.83 -23.26
C GLY A 229 5.99 3.10 -24.09
N PHE A 230 5.96 2.93 -25.42
CA PHE A 230 5.99 4.04 -26.37
C PHE A 230 4.66 4.79 -26.38
N CYS A 231 4.66 6.06 -26.00
CA CYS A 231 3.45 6.90 -25.97
C CYS A 231 3.28 7.69 -27.26
N GLU A 232 2.23 7.37 -28.04
CA GLU A 232 1.97 8.02 -29.34
C GLU A 232 1.75 9.54 -29.20
N LEU A 233 1.07 10.00 -28.16
CA LEU A 233 0.84 11.44 -27.97
C LEU A 233 2.15 12.23 -27.76
N ARG A 234 3.16 11.59 -27.18
CA ARG A 234 4.45 12.23 -26.85
C ARG A 234 5.57 11.84 -27.79
N GLN A 235 5.35 10.85 -28.66
CA GLN A 235 6.33 10.30 -29.59
C GLN A 235 7.62 9.88 -28.88
N ASP A 236 7.47 9.26 -27.70
CA ASP A 236 8.59 8.90 -26.83
C ASP A 236 8.17 7.83 -25.80
N THR A 237 9.14 7.06 -25.29
CA THR A 237 8.94 6.05 -24.25
C THR A 237 8.66 6.73 -22.92
N ARG A 238 7.60 6.27 -22.24
CA ARG A 238 7.11 6.87 -20.98
C ARG A 238 6.67 5.79 -20.03
N VAL A 239 6.77 6.11 -18.75
CA VAL A 239 6.29 5.27 -17.66
C VAL A 239 5.01 5.85 -17.08
N PHE A 240 4.01 5.00 -16.87
CA PHE A 240 2.69 5.35 -16.39
C PHE A 240 2.30 4.50 -15.18
N ALA A 241 1.90 5.14 -14.08
CA ALA A 241 1.47 4.46 -12.87
C ALA A 241 0.05 3.91 -13.03
N LEU A 242 -0.14 2.61 -12.76
CA LEU A 242 -1.44 1.94 -12.92
C LEU A 242 -2.52 2.56 -12.03
N GLU A 243 -2.17 2.97 -10.80
CA GLU A 243 -3.08 3.67 -9.87
C GLU A 243 -3.73 4.95 -10.46
N ARG A 244 -3.17 5.50 -11.55
CA ARG A 244 -3.63 6.73 -12.21
C ARG A 244 -4.27 6.48 -13.57
N MET A 245 -4.49 5.22 -13.91
CA MET A 245 -5.17 4.78 -15.12
C MET A 245 -6.64 4.50 -14.84
N GLN A 246 -7.50 4.93 -15.75
CA GLN A 246 -8.92 4.57 -15.77
C GLN A 246 -9.35 4.31 -17.21
N ALA A 247 -10.46 3.60 -17.38
CA ALA A 247 -11.01 3.24 -18.70
C ALA A 247 -9.93 2.65 -19.63
N LEU A 248 -9.23 1.62 -19.13
CA LEU A 248 -8.25 0.89 -19.91
C LEU A 248 -8.98 0.04 -20.97
N GLU A 249 -8.49 0.11 -22.21
CA GLU A 249 -8.97 -0.66 -23.35
C GLU A 249 -7.76 -1.17 -24.12
N VAL A 250 -7.72 -2.47 -24.43
CA VAL A 250 -6.78 -3.02 -25.41
C VAL A 250 -7.36 -2.76 -26.81
N ILE A 251 -6.56 -2.15 -27.67
CA ILE A 251 -6.95 -1.77 -29.02
C ILE A 251 -6.19 -2.67 -30.00
N GLU A 252 -6.97 -3.37 -30.82
CA GLU A 252 -6.47 -4.10 -31.99
C GLU A 252 -6.29 -3.12 -33.16
N ASP A 253 -5.27 -3.36 -33.99
CA ASP A 253 -5.03 -2.60 -35.22
C ASP A 253 -6.14 -2.79 -36.27
#